data_AF-A0A248THB6-F1
#
_entry.id   AF-A0A248THB6-F1
#
_cell.length_a   1.000
_cell.length_b   1.000
_cell.length_c   1.000
_cell.angle_alpha   90.00
_cell.angle_beta   90.00
_cell.angle_gamma   90.00
#
_symmetry.space_group_name_H-M   'P 1'
#
loop_
_entity.id
_entity.type
_entity.pdbx_description
1 polymer ?
#
loop_
_entity_poly.entity_id
_entity_poly.type
_entity_poly.pdbx_seq_one_letter_code
_entity_poly.pdbx_strand_id
1 'polypeptide(L)'
;MVHNISIIALNDKIIKFKKSNLSQEEHPHFHNPWEIDLLGVDDFEYFERTLDNLEKLDVKIGTDDGSKFMGRVLITNLGRGTYGNEVKLKGDGKLIKVE
;
A
#
# COMPACT_ATOMS: atom_id res chain seq x y z
N MET A 1 -2.53 10.12 -10.59
CA MET A 1 -1.22 10.61 -10.10
C MET A 1 -0.42 9.45 -9.53
N VAL A 2 0.92 9.44 -9.67
CA VAL A 2 1.79 8.40 -9.09
C VAL A 2 2.81 9.05 -8.15
N HIS A 3 2.95 8.54 -6.93
CA HIS A 3 3.95 8.97 -5.96
C HIS A 3 4.89 7.82 -5.60
N ASN A 4 6.17 8.10 -5.38
CA ASN A 4 7.08 7.16 -4.72
C ASN A 4 6.84 7.19 -3.21
N ILE A 5 6.72 6.02 -2.60
CA ILE A 5 6.51 5.90 -1.16
C ILE A 5 7.85 5.73 -0.46
N SER A 6 8.10 6.55 0.56
CA SER A 6 9.27 6.47 1.43
C SER A 6 8.99 5.60 2.66
N ILE A 7 7.76 5.63 3.18
CA ILE A 7 7.36 4.92 4.40
C ILE A 7 5.92 4.43 4.24
N ILE A 8 5.66 3.20 4.67
CA ILE A 8 4.30 2.70 4.86
C ILE A 8 4.18 2.01 6.21
N ALA A 9 3.11 2.31 6.94
CA ALA A 9 2.73 1.60 8.15
C ALA A 9 1.34 0.99 7.99
N LEU A 10 1.20 -0.28 8.35
CA LEU A 10 -0.04 -1.06 8.30
C LEU A 10 -0.41 -1.47 9.72
N ASN A 11 -1.57 -1.03 10.23
CA ASN A 11 -1.97 -1.22 11.63
C ASN A 11 -0.82 -0.86 12.61
N ASP A 12 -0.18 0.28 12.37
CA ASP A 12 0.99 0.80 13.11
C ASP A 12 2.31 0.01 12.98
N LYS A 13 2.34 -1.11 12.22
CA LYS A 13 3.59 -1.79 11.86
C LYS A 13 4.22 -1.12 10.63
N ILE A 14 5.43 -0.56 10.81
CA ILE A 14 6.24 -0.05 9.69
C ILE A 14 6.72 -1.23 8.84
N ILE A 15 6.49 -1.15 7.53
CA ILE A 15 6.89 -2.17 6.56
C ILE A 15 8.17 -1.75 5.86
N LYS A 16 9.12 -2.69 5.75
CA LYS A 16 10.35 -2.50 4.95
C LYS A 16 10.19 -3.05 3.54
N PHE A 17 10.65 -2.28 2.56
CA PHE A 17 10.60 -2.60 1.14
C PHE A 17 11.78 -1.95 0.40
N LYS A 18 12.06 -2.41 -0.82
CA LYS A 18 13.14 -1.83 -1.67
C LYS A 18 12.63 -0.73 -2.59
N LYS A 19 11.43 -0.91 -3.16
CA LYS A 19 10.78 0.07 -4.03
C LYS A 19 9.28 0.05 -3.77
N SER A 20 8.63 1.19 -3.93
CA SER A 20 7.20 1.31 -3.76
C SER A 20 6.62 2.46 -4.55
N ASN A 21 5.38 2.29 -5.04
CA ASN A 21 4.61 3.36 -5.67
C ASN A 21 3.18 3.40 -5.11
N LEU A 22 2.61 4.60 -5.03
CA LEU A 22 1.20 4.87 -4.80
C LEU A 22 0.61 5.39 -6.11
N SER A 23 -0.32 4.66 -6.69
CA SER A 23 -1.04 5.05 -7.89
C SER A 23 -2.48 5.44 -7.54
N GLN A 24 -2.90 6.64 -7.95
CA GLN A 24 -4.27 7.13 -7.77
C GLN A 24 -4.90 7.37 -9.14
N GLU A 25 -6.00 6.67 -9.44
CA GLU A 25 -6.82 6.99 -10.61
C GLU A 25 -7.85 8.05 -10.23
N GLU A 26 -7.87 9.14 -11.00
CA GLU A 26 -8.93 10.15 -10.90
C GLU A 26 -10.06 9.76 -11.85
N HIS A 27 -11.13 9.18 -11.31
CA HIS A 27 -12.32 8.87 -12.10
C HIS A 27 -13.54 9.64 -11.57
N PRO A 28 -14.20 10.48 -12.38
CA PRO A 28 -15.30 11.35 -11.93
C PRO A 28 -16.56 10.61 -11.45
N HIS A 29 -16.66 9.29 -11.69
CA HIS A 29 -17.83 8.47 -11.38
C HIS A 29 -17.54 7.25 -10.48
N PHE A 30 -16.28 6.99 -10.17
CA PHE A 30 -15.88 5.90 -9.28
C PHE A 30 -15.25 6.50 -8.02
N HIS A 31 -15.55 5.92 -6.85
CA HIS A 31 -14.83 6.26 -5.64
C HIS A 31 -13.35 5.94 -5.88
N ASN A 32 -12.53 6.97 -6.12
CA ASN A 32 -11.12 6.91 -6.55
C ASN A 32 -10.40 5.64 -6.06
N PRO A 33 -10.27 4.58 -6.89
CA PRO A 33 -9.45 3.45 -6.53
C PRO A 33 -7.98 3.92 -6.56
N TRP A 34 -7.27 3.65 -5.48
CA TRP A 34 -5.85 3.88 -5.38
C TRP A 34 -5.17 2.57 -4.99
N GLU A 35 -3.95 2.37 -5.45
CA GLU A 35 -3.21 1.13 -5.30
C GLU A 35 -1.79 1.42 -4.84
N ILE A 36 -1.23 0.47 -4.09
CA ILE A 36 0.17 0.48 -3.68
C ILE A 36 0.81 -0.81 -4.15
N ASP A 37 1.90 -0.69 -4.90
CA ASP A 37 2.80 -1.81 -5.14
C ASP A 37 4.03 -1.67 -4.26
N LEU A 38 4.32 -2.71 -3.48
CA LEU A 38 5.55 -2.85 -2.70
C LEU A 38 6.42 -3.95 -3.31
N LEU A 39 7.70 -3.65 -3.57
CA LEU A 39 8.67 -4.60 -4.12
C LEU A 39 9.84 -4.81 -3.17
N GLY A 40 10.27 -6.06 -3.04
CA GLY A 40 11.34 -6.46 -2.14
C GLY A 40 10.94 -6.34 -0.68
N VAL A 41 9.74 -6.81 -0.32
CA VAL A 41 9.19 -6.75 1.04
C VAL A 41 9.84 -7.81 1.93
N ASP A 42 10.42 -7.38 3.06
CA ASP A 42 11.07 -8.29 4.02
C ASP A 42 10.03 -9.01 4.89
N ASP A 43 8.96 -8.33 5.28
CA ASP A 43 7.90 -8.83 6.18
C ASP A 43 6.82 -9.67 5.45
N PHE A 44 7.18 -10.49 4.46
CA PHE A 44 6.17 -11.12 3.57
C PHE A 44 5.17 -12.04 4.30
N GLU A 45 5.60 -12.76 5.32
CA GLU A 45 4.71 -13.62 6.13
C GLU A 45 3.58 -12.85 6.83
N TYR A 46 3.80 -11.58 7.17
CA TYR A 46 2.75 -10.73 7.73
C TYR A 46 1.61 -10.52 6.74
N PHE A 47 1.95 -10.38 5.46
CA PHE A 47 0.97 -10.19 4.39
C PHE A 47 0.23 -11.48 4.05
N GLU A 48 0.91 -12.63 4.03
CA GLU A 48 0.27 -13.94 3.82
C GLU A 48 -0.85 -14.18 4.85
N ARG A 49 -0.54 -13.97 6.14
CA ARG A 49 -1.53 -14.12 7.23
C ARG A 49 -2.70 -13.15 7.12
N THR A 50 -2.42 -11.89 6.78
CA THR A 50 -3.48 -10.87 6.65
C THR A 50 -4.40 -11.18 5.47
N LEU A 51 -3.84 -11.63 4.34
CA LEU A 51 -4.61 -11.99 3.15
C LEU A 51 -5.54 -13.17 3.43
N ASP A 52 -5.05 -14.21 4.11
CA ASP A 52 -5.84 -15.40 4.47
C ASP A 52 -7.05 -15.04 5.36
N ASN A 53 -6.91 -14.03 6.20
CA ASN A 53 -7.99 -13.54 7.06
C ASN A 53 -8.94 -12.54 6.38
N LEU A 54 -8.69 -12.15 5.12
CA LEU A 54 -9.42 -11.11 4.39
C LEU A 54 -9.51 -9.78 5.18
N GLU A 55 -8.47 -9.49 5.97
CA GLU A 55 -8.46 -8.33 6.86
C GLU A 55 -8.22 -7.02 6.09
N LYS A 56 -8.99 -6.00 6.45
CA LYS A 56 -8.73 -4.61 6.03
C LYS A 56 -7.70 -4.01 6.98
N LEU A 57 -6.72 -3.33 6.43
CA LEU A 57 -5.65 -2.69 7.18
C LEU A 57 -5.78 -1.17 7.12
N ASP A 58 -5.62 -0.51 8.26
CA ASP A 58 -5.39 0.94 8.28
C ASP A 58 -3.96 1.20 7.79
N VAL A 59 -3.82 2.10 6.82
CA VAL A 59 -2.53 2.45 6.24
C VAL A 59 -2.20 3.92 6.47
N LYS A 60 -0.93 4.17 6.81
CA LYS A 60 -0.30 5.48 6.82
C LYS A 60 0.83 5.46 5.80
N ILE A 61 0.84 6.43 4.89
CA ILE A 61 1.78 6.51 3.77
C ILE A 61 2.54 7.83 3.89
N GLY A 62 3.87 7.76 3.82
CA GLY A 62 4.74 8.91 3.56
C GLY A 62 5.36 8.77 2.17
N THR A 63 5.36 9.83 1.38
CA THR A 63 5.94 9.86 0.04
C THR A 63 7.29 10.58 0.02
N ASP A 64 8.08 10.36 -1.02
CA ASP A 64 9.39 11.03 -1.19
C ASP A 64 9.25 12.56 -1.36
N ASP A 65 8.10 13.02 -1.88
CA ASP A 65 7.78 14.45 -2.02
C ASP A 65 7.32 15.12 -0.70
N GLY A 66 7.35 14.38 0.41
CA GLY A 66 6.96 14.84 1.74
C GLY A 66 5.46 14.83 2.01
N SER A 67 4.63 14.44 1.03
CA SER A 67 3.19 14.25 1.27
C SER A 67 2.94 13.07 2.21
N LYS A 68 1.86 13.16 2.97
CA LYS A 68 1.40 12.08 3.84
C LYS A 68 -0.05 11.77 3.54
N PHE A 69 -0.39 10.49 3.61
CA PHE A 69 -1.74 10.01 3.37
C PHE A 69 -2.17 8.96 4.39
N MET A 70 -3.46 8.88 4.62
CA MET A 70 -4.11 7.86 5.43
C MET A 70 -5.30 7.27 4.70
N GLY A 71 -5.52 5.97 4.89
CA GLY A 71 -6.65 5.27 4.29
C GLY A 71 -6.77 3.85 4.83
N ARG A 72 -7.61 3.04 4.16
CA ARG A 72 -7.71 1.61 4.40
C ARG A 72 -7.37 0.85 3.14
N VAL A 73 -6.74 -0.31 3.28
CA VAL A 73 -6.36 -1.18 2.16
C VAL A 73 -6.79 -2.62 2.39
N LEU A 74 -6.91 -3.33 1.27
CA LEU A 74 -6.96 -4.78 1.19
C LEU A 74 -5.72 -5.28 0.47
N ILE A 75 -5.17 -6.40 0.90
CA ILE A 75 -4.15 -7.12 0.13
C ILE A 75 -4.86 -7.82 -1.03
N THR A 76 -4.40 -7.62 -2.25
CA THR A 76 -5.02 -8.22 -3.46
C THR A 76 -4.11 -9.18 -4.18
N ASN A 77 -2.80 -9.07 -3.98
CA ASN A 77 -1.83 -9.96 -4.61
C ASN A 77 -0.55 -10.08 -3.77
N LEU A 78 -0.01 -11.29 -3.73
CA LEU A 78 1.27 -11.64 -3.13
C LEU A 78 2.07 -12.44 -4.15
N GLY A 79 3.24 -11.92 -4.51
CA GLY A 79 4.16 -12.53 -5.46
C GLY A 79 5.50 -12.85 -4.82
N ARG A 80 6.06 -14.02 -5.12
CA ARG A 80 7.46 -14.35 -4.82
C ARG A 80 8.23 -14.30 -6.13
N GLY A 81 9.00 -13.23 -6.35
CA GLY A 81 9.72 -12.99 -7.59
C GLY A 81 11.24 -13.16 -7.46
N THR A 82 11.92 -13.27 -8.60
CA THR A 82 13.40 -13.36 -8.68
C THR A 82 14.11 -12.18 -8.04
N TYR A 83 13.44 -11.02 -7.93
CA TYR A 83 13.98 -9.78 -7.37
C TYR A 83 13.53 -9.49 -5.93
N GLY A 84 12.77 -10.39 -5.32
CA GLY A 84 12.23 -10.29 -3.97
C GLY A 84 10.72 -10.49 -3.93
N ASN A 85 10.16 -10.33 -2.73
CA ASN A 85 8.73 -10.46 -2.52
C ASN A 85 7.97 -9.21 -2.97
N GLU A 86 6.82 -9.40 -3.58
CA GLU A 86 5.96 -8.35 -4.14
C GLU A 86 4.59 -8.38 -3.49
N VAL A 87 4.09 -7.22 -3.08
CA VAL A 87 2.77 -7.08 -2.44
C VAL A 87 1.99 -6.00 -3.16
N LYS A 88 0.74 -6.30 -3.53
CA LYS A 88 -0.21 -5.32 -4.03
C LYS A 88 -1.32 -5.06 -3.02
N LEU A 89 -1.54 -3.77 -2.74
CA LEU A 89 -2.57 -3.29 -1.85
C LEU A 89 -3.56 -2.42 -2.65
N LYS A 90 -4.85 -2.64 -2.43
CA LYS A 90 -5.91 -1.83 -3.04
C LYS A 90 -6.64 -1.03 -1.97
N GLY A 91 -6.78 0.26 -2.22
CA GLY A 91 -7.51 1.20 -1.38
C GLY A 91 -8.99 0.84 -1.28
N ASP A 92 -9.49 0.80 -0.04
CA ASP A 92 -10.90 0.69 0.30
C ASP A 92 -11.45 2.08 0.65
N GLY A 93 -12.02 2.74 -0.35
CA GLY A 93 -12.57 4.08 -0.22
C GLY A 93 -11.55 5.20 -0.39
N LYS A 94 -11.83 6.36 0.23
CA LYS A 94 -11.09 7.59 -0.01
C LYS A 94 -9.72 7.58 0.67
N LEU A 95 -8.69 7.94 -0.10
CA LEU A 95 -7.38 8.30 0.46
C LEU A 95 -7.41 9.76 0.95
N ILE A 96 -7.01 9.98 2.19
CA ILE A 96 -7.03 11.28 2.84
C ILE A 96 -5.60 11.80 2.94
N LYS A 97 -5.32 12.97 2.36
CA LYS A 97 -4.05 13.67 2.58
C LYS A 97 -4.03 14.26 3.99
N VAL A 98 -2.94 14.06 4.73
CA VAL A 98 -2.75 14.57 6.10
C VAL A 98 -1.53 15.49 6.14
N GLU A 99 -1.56 16.53 6.98
CA GLU A 99 -0.48 17.53 7.15
C GLU A 99 0.62 17.03 8.10
#